data_AF-A0A524DSV0-F1
#
_entry.id   AF-A0A524DSV0-F1
#
_cell.length_a   1.000
_cell.length_b   1.000
_cell.length_c   1.000
_cell.angle_alpha   90.00
_cell.angle_beta   90.00
_cell.angle_gamma   90.00
#
_symmetry.space_group_name_H-M   'P 1'
#
loop_
_entity.id
_entity.type
_entity.pdbx_description
1 polymer ?
#
loop_
_entity_poly.entity_id
_entity_poly.type
_entity_poly.pdbx_seq_one_letter_code
_entity_poly.pdbx_strand_id
1 'polypeptide(L)'
;MPTSKKYLSEKKTAQQTISISPALKDWIERYVSVNKKKAPKDESFKSISSFYNYVMEKSMEILSYGKTLDDFQMFVDHQTENFFEKLTFRAFIPLHEESVRTHRYTDLSLKDFTRFLFLLRSRYLEGVEPYDFGEIQKRFDILRNFYLENKIVKDIHLEILSDDKRYPKAIFYWTGNYRNLFWENSKMNAAVFGIIGVKITKVIYSENELYCRFNLRPTDLMFNQQKPRSLRKPLLDLARYNVNALLNSQKILQDQTFYLWMKFAEDHDTYIKFHSNEARNQWIKGMINDIETKGKPKEIIPYILMIFSKLHWIDIEDLESNSFKIRLSEKSDNEEITYMLDLLSNYSNISKAEGRYYLDRKIKA
;
A
#
# COMPACT_ATOMS: atom_id res chain seq x y z
N MET A 1 61.77 -62.88 4.69
CA MET A 1 60.32 -62.72 4.97
C MET A 1 59.76 -61.70 3.98
N PRO A 2 58.63 -61.96 3.30
CA PRO A 2 58.05 -61.00 2.36
C PRO A 2 57.31 -59.89 3.11
N THR A 3 57.59 -58.63 2.76
CA THR A 3 56.85 -57.47 3.24
C THR A 3 55.43 -57.46 2.67
N SER A 4 54.42 -57.26 3.53
CA SER A 4 53.03 -57.16 3.08
C SER A 4 52.84 -55.89 2.24
N LYS A 5 52.47 -56.07 0.96
CA LYS A 5 52.06 -54.96 0.10
C LYS A 5 50.79 -54.34 0.68
N LYS A 6 50.89 -53.14 1.26
CA LYS A 6 49.72 -52.30 1.54
C LYS A 6 49.08 -51.95 0.19
N TYR A 7 47.86 -52.42 -0.03
CA TYR A 7 47.01 -51.91 -1.09
C TYR A 7 46.68 -50.45 -0.80
N LEU A 8 47.38 -49.52 -1.45
CA LEU A 8 46.94 -48.14 -1.56
C LEU A 8 45.69 -48.16 -2.43
N SER A 9 44.54 -47.82 -1.88
CA SER A 9 43.30 -47.71 -2.65
C SER A 9 43.46 -46.59 -3.70
N GLU A 10 43.32 -46.93 -4.98
CA GLU A 10 43.41 -46.01 -6.11
C GLU A 10 42.18 -45.09 -6.22
N LYS A 11 41.83 -44.36 -5.15
CA LYS A 11 40.88 -43.27 -5.23
C LYS A 11 41.51 -42.13 -6.03
N LYS A 12 41.17 -42.05 -7.33
CA LYS A 12 41.46 -40.89 -8.17
C LYS A 12 40.77 -39.65 -7.61
N THR A 13 41.49 -38.87 -6.79
CA THR A 13 41.00 -37.59 -6.26
C THR A 13 41.17 -36.50 -7.31
N ALA A 14 40.08 -36.10 -7.96
CA ALA A 14 40.05 -34.93 -8.82
C ALA A 14 39.81 -33.66 -7.98
N GLN A 15 40.64 -32.63 -8.17
CA GLN A 15 40.42 -31.32 -7.58
C GLN A 15 39.41 -30.55 -8.44
N GLN A 16 38.25 -30.21 -7.86
CA GLN A 16 37.26 -29.35 -8.49
C GLN A 16 37.40 -27.92 -7.95
N THR A 17 37.32 -26.94 -8.85
CA THR A 17 37.32 -25.51 -8.52
C THR A 17 35.99 -24.93 -8.99
N ILE A 18 35.22 -24.34 -8.08
CA ILE A 18 33.90 -23.76 -8.37
C ILE A 18 33.99 -22.25 -8.20
N SER A 19 33.71 -21.50 -9.26
CA SER A 19 33.60 -20.04 -9.21
C SER A 19 32.20 -19.64 -8.75
N ILE A 20 32.14 -18.82 -7.70
CA ILE A 20 30.89 -18.34 -7.08
C ILE A 20 30.99 -16.82 -6.85
N SER A 21 29.85 -16.17 -6.61
CA SER A 21 29.85 -14.75 -6.24
C SER A 21 30.49 -14.52 -4.86
N PRO A 22 31.16 -13.38 -4.62
CA PRO A 22 31.74 -13.06 -3.31
C PRO A 22 30.72 -13.11 -2.17
N ALA A 23 29.50 -12.60 -2.40
CA ALA A 23 28.44 -12.60 -1.40
C ALA A 23 28.01 -14.04 -0.99
N LEU A 24 27.94 -14.96 -1.94
CA LEU A 24 27.62 -16.37 -1.64
C LEU A 24 28.78 -17.04 -0.88
N LYS A 25 30.03 -16.73 -1.23
CA LYS A 25 31.21 -17.19 -0.49
C LYS A 25 31.16 -16.75 0.98
N ASP A 26 30.98 -15.45 1.24
CA ASP A 26 30.93 -14.88 2.60
C ASP A 26 29.75 -15.44 3.42
N TRP A 27 28.65 -15.80 2.77
CA TRP A 27 27.52 -16.46 3.44
C TRP A 27 27.87 -17.90 3.81
N ILE A 28 28.46 -18.68 2.90
CA ILE A 28 28.86 -20.08 3.13
C ILE A 28 29.93 -20.16 4.23
N GLU A 29 30.92 -19.27 4.23
CA GLU A 29 31.94 -19.21 5.28
C GLU A 29 31.33 -18.97 6.67
N ARG A 30 30.39 -18.03 6.78
CA ARG A 30 29.63 -17.79 8.02
C ARG A 30 28.78 -18.99 8.41
N TYR A 31 28.06 -19.59 7.48
CA TYR A 31 27.16 -20.73 7.73
C TYR A 31 27.93 -21.96 8.23
N VAL A 32 29.03 -22.33 7.57
CA VAL A 32 29.91 -23.44 7.98
C VAL A 32 30.53 -23.16 9.35
N SER A 33 31.01 -21.93 9.60
CA SER A 33 31.58 -21.54 10.90
C SER A 33 30.57 -21.65 12.06
N VAL A 34 29.32 -21.25 11.83
CA VAL A 34 28.24 -21.37 12.83
C VAL A 34 27.87 -22.83 13.09
N ASN A 35 27.69 -23.65 12.04
CA ASN A 35 27.27 -25.04 12.22
C ASN A 35 28.40 -25.93 12.77
N LYS A 36 29.65 -25.68 12.42
CA LYS A 36 30.82 -26.32 13.05
C LYS A 36 30.90 -26.09 14.56
N LYS A 37 30.45 -24.92 15.05
CA LYS A 37 30.36 -24.63 16.49
C LYS A 37 29.16 -25.33 17.15
N LYS A 38 28.02 -25.45 16.45
CA LYS A 38 26.80 -26.10 16.97
C LYS A 38 26.89 -27.63 16.99
N ALA A 39 27.51 -28.23 15.97
CA ALA A 39 27.65 -29.68 15.81
C ALA A 39 29.11 -30.06 15.45
N PRO A 40 30.06 -30.01 16.41
CA PRO A 40 31.48 -30.20 16.11
C PRO A 40 31.88 -31.59 15.59
N LYS A 41 30.98 -32.58 15.73
CA LYS A 41 31.16 -33.97 15.26
C LYS A 41 30.62 -34.21 13.85
N ASP A 42 29.97 -33.23 13.24
CA ASP A 42 29.45 -33.35 11.88
C ASP A 42 30.56 -33.05 10.86
N GLU A 43 31.01 -34.09 10.16
CA GLU A 43 32.07 -33.99 9.16
C GLU A 43 31.69 -33.08 7.97
N SER A 44 30.39 -32.87 7.69
CA SER A 44 29.93 -32.01 6.60
C SER A 44 30.29 -30.53 6.83
N PHE A 45 30.33 -30.07 8.08
CA PHE A 45 30.69 -28.68 8.44
C PHE A 45 32.16 -28.50 8.85
N LYS A 46 32.99 -29.53 8.72
CA LYS A 46 34.39 -29.52 9.15
C LYS A 46 35.24 -28.50 8.40
N SER A 47 34.96 -28.31 7.10
CA SER A 47 35.60 -27.34 6.23
C SER A 47 34.63 -26.86 5.13
N ILE A 48 34.96 -25.77 4.45
CA ILE A 48 34.18 -25.27 3.30
C ILE A 48 34.11 -26.34 2.20
N SER A 49 35.22 -27.03 1.91
CA SER A 49 35.27 -28.11 0.93
C SER A 49 34.45 -29.33 1.35
N SER A 50 34.43 -29.67 2.64
CA SER A 50 33.56 -30.72 3.20
C SER A 50 32.09 -30.40 2.97
N PHE A 51 31.71 -29.12 3.17
CA PHE A 51 30.34 -28.65 2.96
C PHE A 51 29.96 -28.68 1.47
N TYR A 52 30.85 -28.26 0.56
CA TYR A 52 30.60 -28.39 -0.87
C TYR A 52 30.45 -29.84 -1.32
N ASN A 53 31.32 -30.74 -0.85
CA ASN A 53 31.18 -32.16 -1.16
C ASN A 53 29.85 -32.72 -0.65
N TYR A 54 29.45 -32.39 0.58
CA TYR A 54 28.15 -32.78 1.13
C TYR A 54 26.96 -32.25 0.31
N VAL A 55 26.99 -30.97 -0.09
CA VAL A 55 25.95 -30.37 -0.96
C VAL A 55 25.91 -31.07 -2.32
N MET A 56 27.06 -31.32 -2.94
CA MET A 56 27.15 -32.03 -4.22
C MET A 56 26.68 -33.48 -4.11
N GLU A 57 27.07 -34.20 -3.06
CA GLU A 57 26.60 -35.56 -2.77
C GLU A 57 25.07 -35.59 -2.62
N LYS A 58 24.49 -34.65 -1.85
CA LYS A 58 23.04 -34.55 -1.68
C LYS A 58 22.31 -34.16 -2.97
N SER A 59 22.88 -33.26 -3.77
CA SER A 59 22.32 -32.93 -5.08
C SER A 59 22.35 -34.12 -6.03
N MET A 60 23.46 -34.87 -6.08
CA MET A 60 23.59 -36.07 -6.93
C MET A 60 22.68 -37.22 -6.44
N GLU A 61 22.48 -37.37 -5.13
CA GLU A 61 21.51 -38.30 -4.54
C GLU A 61 20.08 -37.94 -4.97
N ILE A 62 19.69 -36.66 -4.90
CA ILE A 62 18.39 -36.16 -5.37
C ILE A 62 18.21 -36.42 -6.87
N LEU A 63 19.21 -36.10 -7.70
CA LEU A 63 19.18 -36.39 -9.14
C LEU A 63 19.05 -37.90 -9.43
N SER A 64 19.66 -38.77 -8.60
CA SER A 64 19.55 -40.23 -8.75
C SER A 64 18.13 -40.78 -8.51
N TYR A 65 17.30 -40.05 -7.75
CA TYR A 65 15.87 -40.34 -7.59
C TYR A 65 15.00 -39.82 -8.75
N GLY A 66 15.61 -39.46 -9.89
CA GLY A 66 14.90 -38.98 -11.08
C GLY A 66 14.45 -37.53 -11.00
N LYS A 67 14.99 -36.75 -10.05
CA LYS A 67 14.79 -35.30 -10.01
C LYS A 67 15.73 -34.58 -10.97
N THR A 68 15.34 -33.38 -11.36
CA THR A 68 16.01 -32.53 -12.35
C THR A 68 16.48 -31.22 -11.73
N LEU A 69 17.24 -30.41 -12.48
CA LEU A 69 17.53 -29.02 -12.06
C LEU A 69 16.25 -28.16 -12.00
N ASP A 70 15.25 -28.48 -12.81
CA ASP A 70 13.94 -27.81 -12.77
C ASP A 70 13.21 -28.11 -11.46
N ASP A 71 13.37 -29.31 -10.86
CA ASP A 71 12.84 -29.60 -9.51
C ASP A 71 13.52 -28.76 -8.41
N PHE A 72 14.79 -28.39 -8.56
CA PHE A 72 15.47 -27.48 -7.61
C PHE A 72 14.97 -26.04 -7.77
N GLN A 73 14.74 -25.59 -9.01
CA GLN A 73 14.11 -24.30 -9.28
C GLN A 73 12.68 -24.28 -8.72
N MET A 74 11.89 -25.31 -9.02
CA MET A 74 10.56 -25.52 -8.42
C MET A 74 10.61 -25.55 -6.89
N PHE A 75 11.63 -26.07 -6.22
CA PHE A 75 11.70 -26.01 -4.74
C PHE A 75 11.88 -24.58 -4.22
N VAL A 76 12.65 -23.74 -4.90
CA VAL A 76 12.81 -22.30 -4.58
C VAL A 76 11.48 -21.56 -4.84
N ASP A 77 10.84 -21.87 -5.96
CA ASP A 77 9.57 -21.27 -6.35
C ASP A 77 8.42 -21.74 -5.44
N HIS A 78 8.44 -23.00 -4.98
CA HIS A 78 7.44 -23.60 -4.09
C HIS A 78 7.48 -23.00 -2.68
N GLN A 79 8.58 -22.37 -2.24
CA GLN A 79 8.57 -21.52 -1.03
C GLN A 79 7.77 -20.22 -1.25
N THR A 80 7.77 -19.70 -2.47
CA THR A 80 7.01 -18.51 -2.86
C THR A 80 5.55 -18.89 -3.13
N GLU A 81 5.29 -20.00 -3.82
CA GLU A 81 3.92 -20.53 -3.98
C GLU A 81 3.30 -20.88 -2.63
N ASN A 82 3.98 -21.55 -1.68
CA ASN A 82 3.44 -21.83 -0.34
C ASN A 82 3.02 -20.57 0.45
N PHE A 83 3.53 -19.39 0.10
CA PHE A 83 3.08 -18.12 0.67
C PHE A 83 1.77 -17.64 0.01
N PHE A 84 1.65 -17.74 -1.32
CA PHE A 84 0.48 -17.30 -2.07
C PHE A 84 -0.66 -18.34 -2.13
N GLU A 85 -0.38 -19.65 -2.02
CA GLU A 85 -1.36 -20.74 -1.91
C GLU A 85 -2.21 -20.60 -0.65
N LYS A 86 -1.61 -20.18 0.47
CA LYS A 86 -2.31 -19.85 1.72
C LYS A 86 -3.24 -18.63 1.62
N LEU A 87 -3.21 -17.93 0.48
CA LEU A 87 -3.96 -16.72 0.17
C LEU A 87 -4.67 -16.86 -1.19
N THR A 88 -4.90 -18.10 -1.65
CA THR A 88 -5.15 -18.56 -3.03
C THR A 88 -5.98 -17.60 -3.90
N PHE A 89 -5.35 -16.53 -4.41
CA PHE A 89 -6.08 -15.44 -5.07
C PHE A 89 -6.52 -15.82 -6.50
N ARG A 90 -5.82 -16.78 -7.11
CA ARG A 90 -5.86 -17.10 -8.55
C ARG A 90 -7.24 -17.51 -9.08
N ALA A 91 -8.02 -18.25 -8.29
CA ALA A 91 -9.39 -18.65 -8.64
C ALA A 91 -10.45 -17.61 -8.22
N PHE A 92 -10.13 -16.73 -7.28
CA PHE A 92 -11.05 -15.73 -6.74
C PHE A 92 -10.93 -14.36 -7.40
N ILE A 93 -9.89 -14.06 -8.19
CA ILE A 93 -9.74 -12.77 -8.90
C ILE A 93 -11.03 -12.35 -9.63
N PRO A 94 -11.66 -13.16 -10.50
CA PRO A 94 -12.89 -12.74 -11.20
C PRO A 94 -14.07 -12.51 -10.24
N LEU A 95 -14.22 -13.38 -9.24
CA LEU A 95 -15.25 -13.26 -8.20
C LEU A 95 -15.02 -12.04 -7.31
N HIS A 96 -13.77 -11.62 -7.08
CA HIS A 96 -13.43 -10.38 -6.40
C HIS A 96 -13.55 -9.16 -7.31
N GLU A 97 -13.33 -9.25 -8.62
CA GLU A 97 -13.61 -8.16 -9.56
C GLU A 97 -15.12 -7.84 -9.65
N GLU A 98 -15.99 -8.84 -9.48
CA GLU A 98 -17.45 -8.64 -9.39
C GLU A 98 -17.93 -8.23 -7.98
N SER A 99 -17.39 -8.83 -6.91
CA SER A 99 -17.85 -8.59 -5.54
C SER A 99 -17.22 -7.37 -4.85
N VAL A 100 -15.98 -7.01 -5.20
CA VAL A 100 -15.30 -5.84 -4.65
C VAL A 100 -15.63 -4.64 -5.52
N ARG A 101 -16.67 -3.88 -5.14
CA ARG A 101 -16.81 -2.48 -5.58
C ARG A 101 -15.62 -1.68 -5.04
N THR A 102 -14.53 -1.62 -5.80
CA THR A 102 -13.35 -0.87 -5.37
C THR A 102 -13.63 0.61 -5.34
N HIS A 103 -13.51 1.18 -4.14
CA HIS A 103 -13.87 2.57 -3.90
C HIS A 103 -12.80 3.28 -3.08
N ARG A 104 -12.63 4.57 -3.38
CA ARG A 104 -11.75 5.48 -2.64
C ARG A 104 -12.01 5.57 -1.13
N TYR A 105 -13.18 5.12 -0.67
CA TYR A 105 -13.65 5.24 0.72
C TYR A 105 -13.82 3.89 1.44
N THR A 106 -13.57 2.75 0.77
CA THR A 106 -13.48 1.46 1.46
C THR A 106 -12.24 1.49 2.35
N ASP A 107 -12.40 1.55 3.66
CA ASP A 107 -11.26 1.58 4.57
C ASP A 107 -10.48 0.27 4.49
N LEU A 108 -9.17 0.37 4.28
CA LEU A 108 -8.29 -0.78 4.42
C LEU A 108 -8.20 -1.12 5.91
N SER A 109 -8.97 -2.12 6.37
CA SER A 109 -8.96 -2.57 7.76
C SER A 109 -7.61 -3.19 8.13
N LEU A 110 -6.67 -2.34 8.53
CA LEU A 110 -5.33 -2.77 8.94
C LEU A 110 -5.35 -3.75 10.12
N LYS A 111 -6.44 -3.81 10.90
CA LYS A 111 -6.63 -4.84 11.95
C LYS A 111 -6.66 -6.24 11.34
N ASP A 112 -7.53 -6.46 10.35
CA ASP A 112 -7.77 -7.77 9.76
C ASP A 112 -6.56 -8.21 8.92
N PHE A 113 -5.96 -7.26 8.20
CA PHE A 113 -4.74 -7.48 7.42
C PHE A 113 -3.43 -7.42 8.23
N THR A 114 -3.44 -7.16 9.56
CA THR A 114 -2.17 -6.97 10.30
C THR A 114 -1.27 -8.20 10.19
N ARG A 115 -1.83 -9.41 10.27
CA ARG A 115 -1.02 -10.65 10.22
C ARG A 115 -0.30 -10.79 8.89
N PHE A 116 -0.98 -10.51 7.78
CA PHE A 116 -0.41 -10.54 6.43
C PHE A 116 0.70 -9.48 6.27
N LEU A 117 0.44 -8.24 6.69
CA LEU A 117 1.40 -7.15 6.59
C LEU A 117 2.71 -7.44 7.37
N PHE A 118 2.62 -8.03 8.56
CA PHE A 118 3.82 -8.41 9.33
C PHE A 118 4.55 -9.64 8.77
N LEU A 119 3.85 -10.56 8.08
CA LEU A 119 4.51 -11.64 7.32
C LEU A 119 5.30 -11.07 6.13
N LEU A 120 4.75 -10.09 5.41
CA LEU A 120 5.48 -9.36 4.37
C LEU A 120 6.71 -8.63 4.94
N ARG A 121 6.61 -7.99 6.12
CA ARG A 121 7.78 -7.38 6.79
C ARG A 121 8.90 -8.40 7.00
N SER A 122 8.56 -9.58 7.52
CA SER A 122 9.53 -10.68 7.67
C SER A 122 10.15 -11.05 6.33
N ARG A 123 9.37 -11.28 5.27
CA ARG A 123 9.93 -11.64 3.95
C ARG A 123 10.93 -10.59 3.42
N TYR A 124 10.62 -9.29 3.57
CA TYR A 124 11.51 -8.22 3.11
C TYR A 124 12.74 -7.98 4.00
N LEU A 125 12.63 -8.10 5.33
CA LEU A 125 13.66 -7.60 6.27
C LEU A 125 14.26 -8.65 7.22
N GLU A 126 13.72 -9.86 7.29
CA GLU A 126 14.25 -10.90 8.19
C GLU A 126 15.64 -11.39 7.74
N GLY A 127 16.62 -11.26 8.63
CA GLY A 127 18.02 -11.57 8.34
C GLY A 127 18.72 -10.57 7.40
N VAL A 128 18.11 -9.42 7.09
CA VAL A 128 18.75 -8.32 6.36
C VAL A 128 19.53 -7.45 7.35
N GLU A 129 20.79 -7.14 7.03
CA GLU A 129 21.56 -6.19 7.84
C GLU A 129 21.01 -4.77 7.69
N PRO A 130 20.96 -3.96 8.77
CA PRO A 130 20.54 -2.57 8.67
C PRO A 130 21.30 -1.82 7.58
N TYR A 131 20.56 -1.04 6.77
CA TYR A 131 21.09 -0.26 5.65
C TYR A 131 21.60 -1.07 4.44
N ASP A 132 21.44 -2.41 4.40
CA ASP A 132 21.70 -3.21 3.18
C ASP A 132 20.54 -3.10 2.18
N PHE A 133 20.49 -1.95 1.50
CA PHE A 133 19.53 -1.68 0.45
C PHE A 133 19.68 -2.57 -0.78
N GLY A 134 20.88 -3.12 -1.02
CA GLY A 134 21.13 -4.04 -2.13
C GLY A 134 20.46 -5.39 -1.92
N GLU A 135 20.50 -5.94 -0.71
CA GLU A 135 19.75 -7.14 -0.34
C GLU A 135 18.23 -6.91 -0.39
N ILE A 136 17.75 -5.74 0.05
CA ILE A 136 16.32 -5.38 -0.05
C ILE A 136 15.85 -5.32 -1.50
N GLN A 137 16.65 -4.74 -2.39
CA GLN A 137 16.34 -4.67 -3.82
C GLN A 137 16.28 -6.09 -4.44
N LYS A 138 17.26 -6.97 -4.17
CA LYS A 138 17.22 -8.37 -4.62
C LYS A 138 15.97 -9.12 -4.15
N ARG A 139 15.56 -8.94 -2.88
CA ARG A 139 14.34 -9.57 -2.34
C ARG A 139 13.08 -9.04 -3.00
N PHE A 140 13.06 -7.75 -3.35
CA PHE A 140 12.00 -7.17 -4.16
C PHE A 140 11.99 -7.74 -5.58
N ASP A 141 13.14 -7.89 -6.23
CA ASP A 141 13.25 -8.42 -7.60
C ASP A 141 12.75 -9.87 -7.71
N ILE A 142 13.01 -10.70 -6.69
CA ILE A 142 12.43 -12.06 -6.58
C ILE A 142 10.89 -12.02 -6.55
N LEU A 143 10.31 -11.10 -5.76
CA LEU A 143 8.85 -10.94 -5.69
C LEU A 143 8.27 -10.31 -6.97
N ARG A 144 8.99 -9.39 -7.60
CA ARG A 144 8.65 -8.79 -8.90
C ARG A 144 8.46 -9.86 -9.96
N ASN A 145 9.40 -10.80 -10.10
CA ASN A 145 9.28 -11.90 -11.06
C ASN A 145 7.99 -12.71 -10.82
N PHE A 146 7.71 -13.10 -9.58
CA PHE A 146 6.46 -13.79 -9.23
C PHE A 146 5.21 -12.99 -9.64
N TYR A 147 5.15 -11.68 -9.34
CA TYR A 147 4.00 -10.83 -9.70
C TYR A 147 3.79 -10.71 -11.22
N LEU A 148 4.87 -10.70 -12.01
CA LEU A 148 4.84 -10.61 -13.46
C LEU A 148 4.46 -11.96 -14.10
N GLU A 149 5.11 -13.04 -13.71
CA GLU A 149 4.87 -14.41 -14.21
C GLU A 149 3.42 -14.86 -13.94
N ASN A 150 2.88 -14.52 -12.77
CA ASN A 150 1.49 -14.80 -12.41
C ASN A 150 0.47 -13.80 -12.98
N LYS A 151 0.92 -12.81 -13.78
CA LYS A 151 0.09 -11.76 -14.39
C LYS A 151 -0.76 -10.97 -13.38
N ILE A 152 -0.25 -10.79 -12.16
CA ILE A 152 -0.93 -10.02 -11.11
C ILE A 152 -0.81 -8.51 -11.39
N VAL A 153 0.32 -8.10 -11.97
CA VAL A 153 0.61 -6.73 -12.42
C VAL A 153 1.08 -6.76 -13.87
N LYS A 154 0.99 -5.63 -14.56
CA LYS A 154 1.59 -5.45 -15.90
C LYS A 154 3.08 -5.14 -15.79
N ASP A 155 3.43 -4.30 -14.83
CA ASP A 155 4.80 -3.94 -14.48
C ASP A 155 4.90 -3.52 -13.01
N ILE A 156 6.07 -3.70 -12.39
CA ILE A 156 6.34 -3.32 -11.00
C ILE A 156 7.84 -3.13 -10.80
N HIS A 157 8.25 -2.03 -10.17
CA HIS A 157 9.65 -1.65 -10.02
C HIS A 157 9.91 -0.93 -8.69
N LEU A 158 11.11 -1.17 -8.14
CA LEU A 158 11.70 -0.43 -7.04
C LEU A 158 13.10 0.03 -7.47
N GLU A 159 13.32 1.33 -7.48
CA GLU A 159 14.57 1.98 -7.86
C GLU A 159 15.11 2.79 -6.69
N ILE A 160 16.41 2.68 -6.41
CA ILE A 160 17.06 3.39 -5.30
C ILE A 160 18.00 4.44 -5.92
N LEU A 161 17.68 5.72 -5.70
CA LEU A 161 18.20 6.86 -6.47
C LEU A 161 19.38 7.60 -5.85
N SER A 162 19.84 7.22 -4.65
CA SER A 162 20.68 8.10 -3.83
C SER A 162 21.74 7.36 -3.05
N ASP A 163 22.95 7.90 -3.06
CA ASP A 163 24.11 7.44 -2.28
C ASP A 163 24.01 7.73 -0.77
N ASP A 164 22.90 8.30 -0.29
CA ASP A 164 22.62 8.42 1.16
C ASP A 164 22.48 7.01 1.75
N LYS A 165 23.56 6.53 2.36
CA LYS A 165 23.64 5.20 2.98
C LYS A 165 22.68 4.97 4.14
N ARG A 166 21.93 5.98 4.62
CA ARG A 166 20.95 5.82 5.72
C ARG A 166 19.51 6.05 5.27
N TYR A 167 19.24 7.13 4.52
CA TYR A 167 17.88 7.48 4.11
C TYR A 167 17.77 7.75 2.61
N PRO A 168 18.16 6.78 1.75
CA PRO A 168 18.16 6.95 0.31
C PRO A 168 16.75 7.27 -0.18
N LYS A 169 16.68 8.15 -1.18
CA LYS A 169 15.46 8.32 -1.96
C LYS A 169 15.24 7.07 -2.80
N ALA A 170 14.04 6.52 -2.77
CA ALA A 170 13.65 5.45 -3.68
C ALA A 170 12.38 5.82 -4.44
N ILE A 171 12.16 5.21 -5.60
CA ILE A 171 10.90 5.23 -6.33
C ILE A 171 10.38 3.81 -6.34
N PHE A 172 9.14 3.62 -5.89
CA PHE A 172 8.36 2.45 -6.28
C PHE A 172 7.34 2.89 -7.31
N TYR A 173 7.19 2.13 -8.40
CA TYR A 173 6.07 2.31 -9.33
C TYR A 173 5.56 0.97 -9.82
N TRP A 174 4.29 0.94 -10.23
CA TRP A 174 3.67 -0.25 -10.79
C TRP A 174 2.53 0.10 -11.73
N THR A 175 2.23 -0.82 -12.66
CA THR A 175 1.06 -0.75 -13.54
C THR A 175 0.16 -1.96 -13.34
N GLY A 176 -1.15 -1.70 -13.25
CA GLY A 176 -2.17 -2.74 -13.02
C GLY A 176 -2.63 -3.43 -14.30
N ASN A 177 -3.07 -4.67 -14.16
CA ASN A 177 -3.86 -5.37 -15.19
C ASN A 177 -5.38 -5.11 -15.04
N TYR A 178 -5.84 -4.84 -13.81
CA TYR A 178 -7.25 -4.86 -13.44
C TYR A 178 -7.67 -3.51 -12.84
N ARG A 179 -8.50 -2.73 -13.57
CA ARG A 179 -9.00 -1.43 -13.09
C ARG A 179 -9.72 -1.55 -11.75
N ASN A 180 -10.55 -2.58 -11.63
CA ASN A 180 -11.34 -2.92 -10.45
C ASN A 180 -10.52 -3.52 -9.29
N LEU A 181 -9.19 -3.57 -9.35
CA LEU A 181 -8.34 -3.94 -8.20
C LEU A 181 -7.21 -2.92 -7.97
N PHE A 182 -6.97 -2.04 -8.94
CA PHE A 182 -5.80 -1.16 -8.98
C PHE A 182 -5.73 -0.19 -7.78
N TRP A 183 -6.87 0.35 -7.36
CA TRP A 183 -6.90 1.29 -6.22
C TRP A 183 -6.66 0.60 -4.88
N GLU A 184 -7.27 -0.57 -4.62
CA GLU A 184 -7.06 -1.30 -3.36
C GLU A 184 -5.64 -1.86 -3.26
N ASN A 185 -5.11 -2.39 -4.36
CA ASN A 185 -3.71 -2.80 -4.43
C ASN A 185 -2.76 -1.61 -4.20
N SER A 186 -3.13 -0.40 -4.65
CA SER A 186 -2.36 0.82 -4.32
C SER A 186 -2.41 1.15 -2.81
N LYS A 187 -3.58 1.03 -2.15
CA LYS A 187 -3.68 1.17 -0.68
C LYS A 187 -2.85 0.11 0.04
N MET A 188 -2.91 -1.14 -0.41
CA MET A 188 -2.18 -2.26 0.17
C MET A 188 -0.67 -2.05 0.04
N ASN A 189 -0.17 -1.66 -1.14
CA ASN A 189 1.24 -1.31 -1.33
C ASN A 189 1.66 -0.15 -0.41
N ALA A 190 0.84 0.90 -0.27
CA ALA A 190 1.13 2.01 0.64
C ALA A 190 1.22 1.57 2.12
N ALA A 191 0.32 0.67 2.55
CA ALA A 191 0.36 0.07 3.88
C ALA A 191 1.59 -0.82 4.09
N VAL A 192 1.96 -1.64 3.09
CA VAL A 192 3.17 -2.48 3.11
C VAL A 192 4.41 -1.61 3.30
N PHE A 193 4.55 -0.50 2.55
CA PHE A 193 5.66 0.44 2.73
C PHE A 193 5.75 0.97 4.16
N GLY A 194 4.61 1.30 4.79
CA GLY A 194 4.61 1.76 6.18
C GLY A 194 5.02 0.68 7.18
N ILE A 195 4.62 -0.56 6.93
CA ILE A 195 4.94 -1.72 7.79
C ILE A 195 6.40 -2.19 7.63
N ILE A 196 7.03 -1.98 6.47
CA ILE A 196 8.50 -2.14 6.35
C ILE A 196 9.27 -0.94 6.93
N GLY A 197 8.61 0.14 7.34
CA GLY A 197 9.25 1.31 7.96
C GLY A 197 9.64 2.40 6.98
N VAL A 198 9.02 2.43 5.79
CA VAL A 198 9.29 3.39 4.71
C VAL A 198 8.12 4.38 4.60
N LYS A 199 8.45 5.68 4.54
CA LYS A 199 7.49 6.77 4.40
C LYS A 199 7.27 7.13 2.93
N ILE A 200 6.01 7.28 2.52
CA ILE A 200 5.66 7.89 1.24
C ILE A 200 5.78 9.41 1.36
N THR A 201 6.52 10.02 0.44
CA THR A 201 6.80 11.48 0.41
C THR A 201 6.07 12.20 -0.72
N LYS A 202 5.81 11.51 -1.84
CA LYS A 202 4.98 11.99 -2.95
C LYS A 202 4.29 10.78 -3.59
N VAL A 203 3.07 11.00 -4.06
CA VAL A 203 2.31 10.03 -4.86
C VAL A 203 2.05 10.65 -6.24
N ILE A 204 2.12 9.82 -7.27
CA ILE A 204 1.60 10.11 -8.61
C ILE A 204 0.67 8.93 -8.95
N TYR A 205 -0.55 9.21 -9.35
CA TYR A 205 -1.56 8.19 -9.65
C TYR A 205 -2.37 8.60 -10.88
N SER A 206 -2.53 7.66 -11.81
CA SER A 206 -3.27 7.80 -13.05
C SER A 206 -4.22 6.61 -13.17
N GLU A 207 -5.54 6.87 -13.13
CA GLU A 207 -6.54 5.81 -13.28
C GLU A 207 -6.62 5.30 -14.72
N ASN A 208 -6.47 6.19 -15.70
CA ASN A 208 -6.58 5.85 -17.12
C ASN A 208 -5.44 4.94 -17.58
N GLU A 209 -4.23 5.13 -17.06
CA GLU A 209 -3.04 4.33 -17.40
C GLU A 209 -2.85 3.14 -16.46
N LEU A 210 -3.72 2.99 -15.44
CA LEU A 210 -3.52 2.10 -14.30
C LEU A 210 -2.09 2.20 -13.74
N TYR A 211 -1.60 3.43 -13.54
CA TYR A 211 -0.24 3.72 -13.09
C TYR A 211 -0.22 4.37 -11.72
N CYS A 212 0.68 3.91 -10.86
CA CYS A 212 0.81 4.40 -9.50
C CYS A 212 2.29 4.38 -9.09
N ARG A 213 2.76 5.52 -8.59
CA ARG A 213 4.15 5.74 -8.18
C ARG A 213 4.22 6.41 -6.82
N PHE A 214 5.06 5.86 -5.97
CA PHE A 214 5.44 6.40 -4.67
C PHE A 214 6.90 6.84 -4.69
N ASN A 215 7.17 8.09 -4.34
CA ASN A 215 8.50 8.49 -3.93
C ASN A 215 8.65 8.14 -2.43
N LEU A 216 9.62 7.29 -2.14
CA LEU A 216 9.83 6.64 -0.86
C LEU A 216 11.03 7.22 -0.14
N ARG A 217 10.97 7.24 1.19
CA ARG A 217 12.14 7.46 2.06
C ARG A 217 12.09 6.54 3.28
N PRO A 218 13.14 5.75 3.54
CA PRO A 218 13.28 4.99 4.79
C PRO A 218 13.15 5.86 6.03
N THR A 219 12.75 5.24 7.14
CA THR A 219 12.71 5.84 8.48
C THR A 219 13.45 4.93 9.47
N ASP A 220 13.73 5.41 10.68
CA ASP A 220 14.37 4.62 11.73
C ASP A 220 13.64 3.29 12.04
N LEU A 221 12.31 3.24 11.82
CA LEU A 221 11.50 2.03 11.99
C LEU A 221 11.87 0.89 11.02
N MET A 222 12.52 1.21 9.90
CA MET A 222 13.02 0.22 8.95
C MET A 222 14.22 -0.55 9.53
N PHE A 223 15.15 0.18 10.14
CA PHE A 223 16.42 -0.34 10.67
C PHE A 223 16.33 -0.84 12.12
N ASN A 224 15.19 -0.60 12.78
CA ASN A 224 15.01 -0.94 14.18
C ASN A 224 14.90 -2.46 14.37
N GLN A 225 15.90 -3.05 15.04
CA GLN A 225 16.00 -4.48 15.34
C GLN A 225 15.20 -4.93 16.58
N GLN A 226 14.40 -4.03 17.20
CA GLN A 226 13.53 -4.42 18.32
C GLN A 226 12.49 -5.47 17.91
N LYS A 227 12.02 -6.25 18.89
CA LYS A 227 11.01 -7.30 18.68
C LYS A 227 9.76 -6.72 18.01
N PRO A 228 9.16 -7.40 17.00
CA PRO A 228 8.03 -6.87 16.21
C PRO A 228 6.82 -6.37 17.02
N ARG A 229 6.63 -6.83 18.26
CA ARG A 229 5.57 -6.35 19.16
C ARG A 229 5.73 -4.88 19.58
N SER A 230 6.93 -4.39 19.90
CA SER A 230 7.11 -2.98 20.30
C SER A 230 6.96 -2.02 19.11
N LEU A 231 7.43 -2.46 17.94
CA LEU A 231 7.31 -1.71 16.69
C LEU A 231 5.89 -1.74 16.10
N ARG A 232 4.97 -2.58 16.62
CA ARG A 232 3.66 -2.80 16.00
C ARG A 232 2.83 -1.53 15.87
N LYS A 233 2.75 -0.71 16.93
CA LYS A 233 2.00 0.55 16.91
C LYS A 233 2.62 1.58 15.94
N PRO A 234 3.90 1.98 16.05
CA PRO A 234 4.46 2.99 15.14
C PRO A 234 4.50 2.55 13.67
N LEU A 235 4.66 1.25 13.38
CA LEU A 235 4.56 0.73 12.00
C LEU A 235 3.12 0.78 11.46
N LEU A 236 2.11 0.49 12.28
CA LEU A 236 0.70 0.65 11.87
C LEU A 236 0.31 2.13 11.70
N ASP A 237 0.82 3.02 12.54
CA ASP A 237 0.60 4.47 12.42
C ASP A 237 1.29 5.03 11.16
N LEU A 238 2.49 4.55 10.80
CA LEU A 238 3.14 4.88 9.52
C LEU A 238 2.39 4.28 8.31
N ALA A 239 1.82 3.08 8.43
CA ALA A 239 0.98 2.49 7.39
C ALA A 239 -0.29 3.32 7.15
N ARG A 240 -0.96 3.76 8.21
CA ARG A 240 -2.09 4.71 8.14
C ARG A 240 -1.68 6.02 7.48
N TYR A 241 -0.54 6.59 7.87
CA TYR A 241 0.00 7.80 7.26
C TYR A 241 0.20 7.63 5.74
N ASN A 242 0.81 6.52 5.31
CA ASN A 242 1.06 6.24 3.89
C ASN A 242 -0.24 6.02 3.10
N VAL A 243 -1.22 5.30 3.65
CA VAL A 243 -2.54 5.13 3.04
C VAL A 243 -3.23 6.49 2.91
N ASN A 244 -3.25 7.30 3.97
CA ASN A 244 -3.82 8.64 3.93
C ASN A 244 -3.09 9.56 2.94
N ALA A 245 -1.77 9.43 2.77
CA ALA A 245 -1.02 10.16 1.75
C ALA A 245 -1.47 9.79 0.32
N LEU A 246 -1.77 8.51 0.06
CA LEU A 246 -2.38 8.06 -1.20
C LEU A 246 -3.80 8.61 -1.37
N LEU A 247 -4.69 8.46 -0.38
CA LEU A 247 -6.07 8.97 -0.44
C LEU A 247 -6.09 10.49 -0.72
N ASN A 248 -5.30 11.26 0.02
CA ASN A 248 -5.24 12.71 -0.06
C ASN A 248 -4.50 13.22 -1.31
N SER A 249 -3.62 12.41 -1.93
CA SER A 249 -2.89 12.80 -3.15
C SER A 249 -3.81 13.14 -4.34
N GLN A 250 -5.04 12.63 -4.30
CA GLN A 250 -6.07 12.83 -5.30
C GLN A 250 -6.97 14.05 -4.99
N LYS A 251 -6.66 14.83 -3.95
CA LYS A 251 -7.44 15.98 -3.45
C LYS A 251 -8.89 15.64 -3.08
N ILE A 252 -9.07 14.44 -2.51
CA ILE A 252 -10.38 13.88 -2.17
C ILE A 252 -10.68 14.15 -0.67
N LEU A 253 -11.93 14.52 -0.38
CA LEU A 253 -12.45 14.76 0.98
C LEU A 253 -12.54 13.44 1.79
N GLN A 254 -12.51 13.51 3.12
CA GLN A 254 -12.56 12.32 4.01
C GLN A 254 -13.99 11.84 4.23
N ASP A 255 -14.51 11.09 3.24
CA ASP A 255 -15.94 11.09 2.95
C ASP A 255 -16.64 9.73 3.11
N GLN A 256 -16.49 9.08 4.27
CA GLN A 256 -17.24 7.85 4.57
C GLN A 256 -18.77 8.08 4.66
N THR A 257 -19.21 9.24 5.18
CA THR A 257 -20.65 9.55 5.33
C THR A 257 -21.26 10.17 4.07
N PHE A 258 -20.46 10.85 3.24
CA PHE A 258 -20.91 11.34 1.93
C PHE A 258 -21.20 10.22 0.93
N TYR A 259 -20.74 8.98 1.15
CA TYR A 259 -21.12 7.87 0.28
C TYR A 259 -22.62 7.51 0.38
N LEU A 260 -23.26 7.90 1.49
CA LEU A 260 -24.72 7.92 1.59
C LEU A 260 -25.30 9.12 0.83
N TRP A 261 -24.75 10.32 1.04
CA TRP A 261 -25.16 11.53 0.32
C TRP A 261 -25.10 11.38 -1.19
N MET A 262 -24.01 10.85 -1.75
CA MET A 262 -23.82 10.74 -3.20
C MET A 262 -24.84 9.83 -3.88
N LYS A 263 -25.38 8.83 -3.16
CA LYS A 263 -26.47 7.99 -3.68
C LYS A 263 -27.82 8.70 -3.61
N PHE A 264 -28.06 9.46 -2.55
CA PHE A 264 -29.25 10.32 -2.46
C PHE A 264 -29.14 11.57 -3.35
N ALA A 265 -27.93 11.99 -3.71
CA ALA A 265 -27.62 13.15 -4.58
C ALA A 265 -28.13 13.00 -6.03
N GLU A 266 -28.53 11.79 -6.40
CA GLU A 266 -29.12 11.40 -7.68
C GLU A 266 -30.64 11.17 -7.55
N ASP A 267 -31.16 10.99 -6.33
CA ASP A 267 -32.58 10.81 -6.03
C ASP A 267 -33.22 12.15 -5.65
N HIS A 268 -33.65 12.88 -6.68
CA HIS A 268 -34.29 14.18 -6.53
C HIS A 268 -35.66 14.15 -5.82
N ASP A 269 -36.23 13.01 -5.46
CA ASP A 269 -37.48 12.96 -4.69
C ASP A 269 -37.23 12.93 -3.17
N THR A 270 -35.97 12.87 -2.74
CA THR A 270 -35.56 12.89 -1.33
C THR A 270 -34.69 14.09 -0.97
N TYR A 271 -34.55 14.36 0.33
CA TYR A 271 -33.57 15.32 0.84
C TYR A 271 -32.97 14.84 2.16
N ILE A 272 -31.79 15.34 2.49
CA ILE A 272 -30.97 14.78 3.56
C ILE A 272 -31.07 15.64 4.82
N LYS A 273 -31.52 15.04 5.93
CA LYS A 273 -31.54 15.66 7.26
C LYS A 273 -30.46 15.09 8.17
N PHE A 274 -29.99 15.91 9.11
CA PHE A 274 -29.07 15.49 10.16
C PHE A 274 -29.87 15.10 11.41
N HIS A 275 -29.53 13.96 12.03
CA HIS A 275 -30.20 13.51 13.24
C HIS A 275 -29.83 14.35 14.49
N SER A 276 -28.71 15.08 14.46
CA SER A 276 -28.36 16.04 15.51
C SER A 276 -27.73 17.32 14.94
N ASN A 277 -27.97 18.43 15.64
CA ASN A 277 -27.46 19.75 15.28
C ASN A 277 -25.93 19.84 15.46
N GLU A 278 -25.38 19.07 16.40
CA GLU A 278 -23.93 18.93 16.59
C GLU A 278 -23.28 18.29 15.36
N ALA A 279 -23.88 17.22 14.82
CA ALA A 279 -23.43 16.62 13.58
C ALA A 279 -23.57 17.61 12.42
N ARG A 280 -24.74 18.23 12.20
CA ARG A 280 -24.92 19.27 11.16
C ARG A 280 -23.81 20.33 11.21
N ASN A 281 -23.58 20.87 12.39
CA ASN A 281 -22.60 21.94 12.62
C ASN A 281 -21.16 21.47 12.37
N GLN A 282 -20.77 20.31 12.88
CA GLN A 282 -19.43 19.75 12.68
C GLN A 282 -19.16 19.48 11.20
N TRP A 283 -20.13 18.87 10.52
CA TRP A 283 -20.03 18.47 9.13
C TRP A 283 -19.93 19.68 8.20
N ILE A 284 -20.90 20.59 8.26
CA ILE A 284 -20.96 21.73 7.34
C ILE A 284 -19.81 22.71 7.59
N LYS A 285 -19.40 22.95 8.85
CA LYS A 285 -18.18 23.74 9.15
C LYS A 285 -16.90 23.08 8.62
N GLY A 286 -16.80 21.75 8.67
CA GLY A 286 -15.67 21.02 8.09
C GLY A 286 -15.55 21.25 6.58
N MET A 287 -16.66 21.14 5.84
CA MET A 287 -16.71 21.39 4.40
C MET A 287 -16.34 22.84 4.05
N ILE A 288 -16.86 23.80 4.81
CA ILE A 288 -16.62 25.23 4.59
C ILE A 288 -15.17 25.61 4.85
N ASN A 289 -14.59 25.15 5.97
CA ASN A 289 -13.17 25.38 6.26
C ASN A 289 -12.28 24.78 5.15
N ASP A 290 -12.68 23.66 4.55
CA ASP A 290 -12.00 23.10 3.38
C ASP A 290 -12.16 23.96 2.12
N ILE A 291 -13.34 24.54 1.85
CA ILE A 291 -13.55 25.50 0.76
C ILE A 291 -12.71 26.78 0.98
N GLU A 292 -12.68 27.31 2.20
CA GLU A 292 -11.94 28.53 2.54
C GLU A 292 -10.42 28.34 2.43
N THR A 293 -9.90 27.17 2.85
CA THR A 293 -8.45 26.90 2.86
C THR A 293 -7.91 26.38 1.53
N LYS A 294 -8.74 25.79 0.66
CA LYS A 294 -8.31 25.12 -0.59
C LYS A 294 -8.90 25.74 -1.87
N GLY A 295 -10.00 26.48 -1.77
CA GLY A 295 -10.70 27.11 -2.91
C GLY A 295 -10.14 28.49 -3.28
N LYS A 296 -10.55 29.01 -4.45
CA LYS A 296 -10.25 30.42 -4.80
C LYS A 296 -11.29 31.35 -4.16
N PRO A 297 -10.91 32.54 -3.66
CA PRO A 297 -11.84 33.47 -3.00
C PRO A 297 -13.08 33.86 -3.82
N LYS A 298 -12.98 33.87 -5.16
CA LYS A 298 -14.10 34.20 -6.06
C LYS A 298 -15.15 33.09 -6.19
N GLU A 299 -14.83 31.86 -5.81
CA GLU A 299 -15.61 30.63 -6.05
C GLU A 299 -16.28 30.09 -4.77
N ILE A 300 -16.03 30.72 -3.60
CA ILE A 300 -16.52 30.25 -2.28
C ILE A 300 -18.06 30.12 -2.25
N ILE A 301 -18.81 31.15 -2.67
CA ILE A 301 -20.27 31.15 -2.64
C ILE A 301 -20.85 30.03 -3.54
N PRO A 302 -20.44 29.88 -4.82
CA PRO A 302 -20.81 28.73 -5.65
C PRO A 302 -20.57 27.37 -4.98
N TYR A 303 -19.41 27.16 -4.34
CA TYR A 303 -19.13 25.88 -3.67
C TYR A 303 -20.02 25.65 -2.43
N ILE A 304 -20.36 26.69 -1.67
CA ILE A 304 -21.30 26.57 -0.54
C ILE A 304 -22.72 26.26 -1.06
N LEU A 305 -23.17 26.89 -2.15
CA LEU A 305 -24.44 26.54 -2.80
C LEU A 305 -24.45 25.09 -3.28
N MET A 306 -23.35 24.59 -3.85
CA MET A 306 -23.24 23.19 -4.27
C MET A 306 -23.39 22.20 -3.10
N ILE A 307 -22.95 22.54 -1.88
CA ILE A 307 -23.19 21.69 -0.68
C ILE A 307 -24.70 21.58 -0.42
N PHE A 308 -25.41 22.71 -0.35
CA PHE A 308 -26.85 22.72 -0.07
C PHE A 308 -27.69 22.13 -1.20
N SER A 309 -27.22 22.22 -2.44
CA SER A 309 -27.83 21.52 -3.58
C SER A 309 -27.63 20.00 -3.49
N LYS A 310 -26.45 19.52 -3.08
CA LYS A 310 -26.19 18.08 -2.84
C LYS A 310 -26.87 17.53 -1.60
N LEU A 311 -27.33 18.38 -0.69
CA LEU A 311 -28.25 18.06 0.40
C LEU A 311 -29.73 17.98 -0.05
N HIS A 312 -30.04 18.43 -1.27
CA HIS A 312 -31.40 18.68 -1.78
C HIS A 312 -32.18 19.67 -0.91
N TRP A 313 -31.49 20.60 -0.26
CA TRP A 313 -32.13 21.71 0.46
C TRP A 313 -32.51 22.83 -0.48
N ILE A 314 -31.77 22.97 -1.59
CA ILE A 314 -31.99 23.97 -2.63
C ILE A 314 -31.86 23.39 -4.03
N ASP A 315 -32.55 24.00 -4.99
CA ASP A 315 -32.26 23.89 -6.41
C ASP A 315 -31.57 25.18 -6.85
N ILE A 316 -30.37 25.09 -7.44
CA ILE A 316 -29.66 26.25 -7.99
C ILE A 316 -30.25 26.53 -9.37
N GLU A 317 -30.79 27.72 -9.58
CA GLU A 317 -31.33 28.13 -10.88
C GLU A 317 -30.22 28.66 -11.80
N ASP A 318 -29.26 29.42 -11.25
CA ASP A 318 -28.07 29.86 -11.98
C ASP A 318 -26.88 30.10 -11.02
N LEU A 319 -25.72 29.53 -11.39
CA LEU A 319 -24.46 29.65 -10.67
C LEU A 319 -23.74 30.99 -10.92
N GLU A 320 -23.98 31.67 -12.04
CA GLU A 320 -23.35 32.97 -12.32
C GLU A 320 -23.98 34.08 -11.46
N SER A 321 -25.32 34.14 -11.39
CA SER A 321 -26.07 35.03 -10.49
C SER A 321 -26.16 34.53 -9.04
N ASN A 322 -25.68 33.32 -8.74
CA ASN A 322 -25.80 32.67 -7.42
C ASN A 322 -27.27 32.62 -6.94
N SER A 323 -28.20 32.33 -7.85
CA SER A 323 -29.63 32.29 -7.59
C SER A 323 -30.13 30.86 -7.35
N PHE A 324 -31.01 30.71 -6.36
CA PHE A 324 -31.54 29.41 -5.95
C PHE A 324 -32.96 29.47 -5.38
N LYS A 325 -33.62 28.32 -5.34
CA LYS A 325 -34.90 28.09 -4.67
C LYS A 325 -34.71 27.11 -3.52
N ILE A 326 -35.46 27.31 -2.43
CA ILE A 326 -35.48 26.39 -1.30
C ILE A 326 -36.48 25.26 -1.59
N ARG A 327 -36.04 24.02 -1.41
CA ARG A 327 -36.84 22.80 -1.59
C ARG A 327 -37.52 22.35 -0.30
N LEU A 328 -36.90 22.69 0.83
CA LEU A 328 -37.37 22.38 2.17
C LEU A 328 -38.69 23.06 2.49
N SER A 329 -39.54 22.39 3.28
CA SER A 329 -40.83 22.89 3.73
C SER A 329 -40.66 23.83 4.92
N GLU A 330 -41.04 25.11 4.75
CA GLU A 330 -41.07 26.12 5.82
C GLU A 330 -41.87 25.68 7.07
N LYS A 331 -42.77 24.68 6.94
CA LYS A 331 -43.57 24.14 8.06
C LYS A 331 -42.90 23.04 8.88
N SER A 332 -41.95 22.30 8.31
CA SER A 332 -41.35 21.09 8.93
C SER A 332 -39.82 21.12 9.02
N ASP A 333 -39.20 22.03 8.28
CA ASP A 333 -37.76 22.04 7.98
C ASP A 333 -37.16 23.43 8.24
N ASN A 334 -37.88 24.27 9.01
CA ASN A 334 -37.51 25.65 9.29
C ASN A 334 -36.15 25.78 10.00
N GLU A 335 -35.73 24.76 10.75
CA GLU A 335 -34.43 24.78 11.43
C GLU A 335 -33.26 24.67 10.43
N GLU A 336 -33.35 23.76 9.47
CA GLU A 336 -32.38 23.63 8.38
C GLU A 336 -32.38 24.86 7.47
N ILE A 337 -33.56 25.41 7.14
CA ILE A 337 -33.70 26.66 6.37
C ILE A 337 -33.02 27.83 7.09
N THR A 338 -33.31 28.02 8.37
CA THR A 338 -32.71 29.09 9.20
C THR A 338 -31.19 28.92 9.26
N TYR A 339 -30.71 27.71 9.58
CA TYR A 339 -29.29 27.41 9.64
C TYR A 339 -28.55 27.70 8.33
N MET A 340 -29.14 27.30 7.19
CA MET A 340 -28.57 27.56 5.86
C MET A 340 -28.50 29.05 5.55
N LEU A 341 -29.57 29.80 5.80
CA LEU A 341 -29.63 31.23 5.52
C LEU A 341 -28.69 32.02 6.44
N ASP A 342 -28.65 31.71 7.73
CA ASP A 342 -27.69 32.28 8.69
C ASP A 342 -26.25 32.05 8.21
N LEU A 343 -25.95 30.83 7.74
CA LEU A 343 -24.64 30.47 7.25
C LEU A 343 -24.27 31.25 5.99
N LEU A 344 -25.13 31.27 4.97
CA LEU A 344 -24.94 32.03 3.72
C LEU A 344 -24.80 33.53 3.98
N SER A 345 -25.49 34.06 5.00
CA SER A 345 -25.41 35.47 5.39
C SER A 345 -24.02 35.88 5.86
N ASN A 346 -23.17 34.95 6.34
CA ASN A 346 -21.79 35.27 6.70
C ASN A 346 -20.94 35.63 5.46
N TYR A 347 -21.25 35.04 4.30
CA TYR A 347 -20.48 35.15 3.06
C TYR A 347 -21.06 36.17 2.06
N SER A 348 -22.36 36.43 2.14
CA SER A 348 -23.11 37.17 1.12
C SER A 348 -24.24 37.99 1.74
N ASN A 349 -24.74 38.97 1.00
CA ASN A 349 -26.03 39.60 1.29
C ASN A 349 -27.11 38.76 0.59
N ILE A 350 -28.16 38.40 1.31
CA ILE A 350 -29.25 37.57 0.79
C ILE A 350 -30.44 38.47 0.47
N SER A 351 -30.93 38.42 -0.77
CA SER A 351 -32.21 39.03 -1.16
C SER A 351 -33.21 37.97 -1.61
N LYS A 352 -34.51 38.21 -1.38
CA LYS A 352 -35.62 37.32 -1.78
C LYS A 352 -36.58 38.08 -2.69
N ALA A 353 -36.83 37.55 -3.88
CA ALA A 353 -37.84 38.07 -4.81
C ALA A 353 -38.57 36.90 -5.49
N GLU A 354 -39.89 36.95 -5.56
CA GLU A 354 -40.71 35.94 -6.27
C GLU A 354 -40.44 34.47 -5.85
N GLY A 355 -40.12 34.25 -4.57
CA GLY A 355 -39.78 32.92 -4.03
C GLY A 355 -38.35 32.44 -4.35
N ARG A 356 -37.56 33.25 -5.05
CA ARG A 356 -36.14 33.03 -5.36
C ARG A 356 -35.25 33.75 -4.37
N TYR A 357 -34.08 33.19 -4.12
CA TYR A 357 -33.02 33.78 -3.29
C TYR A 357 -31.81 34.10 -4.16
N TYR A 358 -31.20 35.26 -3.95
CA TYR A 358 -30.00 35.72 -4.65
C TYR A 358 -28.91 36.07 -3.64
N LEU A 359 -27.66 35.73 -3.95
CA LEU A 359 -26.50 35.96 -3.09
C LEU A 359 -25.55 36.99 -3.67
N ASP A 360 -25.69 38.24 -3.22
CA ASP A 360 -24.79 39.32 -3.60
C ASP A 360 -23.50 39.27 -2.79
N ARG A 361 -22.36 39.55 -3.44
CA ARG A 361 -21.07 39.64 -2.73
C ARG A 361 -21.13 40.75 -1.68
N LYS A 362 -20.79 40.41 -0.44
CA LYS A 362 -20.46 41.41 0.57
C LYS A 362 -19.26 42.24 0.10
N ILE A 363 -19.53 43.47 -0.32
CA ILE A 363 -18.50 44.50 -0.49
C ILE A 363 -17.95 44.77 0.91
N LYS A 364 -16.78 44.21 1.23
CA LYS A 364 -16.02 44.66 2.39
C LYS A 364 -15.52 46.08 2.08
N ALA A 365 -15.91 47.03 2.92
CA ALA A 365 -15.25 48.33 3.04
C ALA A 365 -13.81 48.15 3.58
#